data_AF-I8UBB8-F1
#
_entry.id   AF-I8UBB8-F1
#
_cell.length_a   1.000
_cell.length_b   1.000
_cell.length_c   1.000
_cell.angle_alpha   90.00
_cell.angle_beta   90.00
_cell.angle_gamma   90.00
#
_symmetry.space_group_name_H-M   'P 1'
#
loop_
_entity.id
_entity.type
_entity.pdbx_description
1 polymer ?
#
loop_
_entity_poly.entity_id
_entity_poly.type
_entity_poly.pdbx_seq_one_letter_code
_entity_poly.pdbx_strand_id
1 'polypeptide(L)'
;MIDVIIKNIWTIVGSILLACFTAHLFWRHFQKTRRLNAADKFSQIIHTEFKGLYPIPTNWPEHSSDIVPVLRQKFPILSEAVSEYSRFVKDKKGFQSAWDLYRFGDKDTANGQQDYFQYTGAYFDNEEPPNPQKVFKKNIDRLLSYCEKT
;
A
#
# COMPACT_ATOMS: atom_id res chain seq x y z
N MET A 1 38.03 -32.11 -29.45
CA MET A 1 37.06 -31.49 -28.51
C MET A 1 36.85 -30.01 -28.85
N ILE A 2 37.91 -29.25 -29.08
CA ILE A 2 37.86 -27.83 -29.50
C ILE A 2 37.14 -27.65 -30.85
N ASP A 3 37.36 -28.51 -31.84
CA ASP A 3 36.71 -28.41 -33.17
C ASP A 3 35.19 -28.58 -33.14
N VAL A 4 34.68 -29.36 -32.19
CA VAL A 4 33.23 -29.58 -32.01
C VAL A 4 32.59 -28.31 -31.46
N ILE A 5 33.29 -27.59 -30.58
CA ILE A 5 32.83 -26.32 -30.02
C ILE A 5 32.84 -25.23 -31.09
N ILE A 6 33.90 -25.16 -31.90
CA ILE A 6 34.02 -24.16 -33.00
C ILE A 6 32.94 -24.40 -34.05
N LYS A 7 32.67 -25.65 -34.46
CA LYS A 7 31.62 -25.97 -35.45
C LYS A 7 30.20 -25.64 -34.97
N ASN A 8 29.95 -25.72 -33.67
CA ASN A 8 28.62 -25.51 -33.10
C ASN A 8 28.47 -24.18 -32.35
N ILE A 9 29.44 -23.27 -32.48
CA ILE A 9 29.53 -22.06 -31.65
C ILE A 9 28.26 -21.19 -31.73
N TRP A 10 27.66 -21.08 -32.91
CA TRP A 10 26.41 -20.33 -33.12
C TRP A 10 25.21 -20.99 -32.44
N THR A 11 25.11 -22.31 -32.47
CA THR A 11 24.04 -23.05 -31.78
C THR A 11 24.19 -22.93 -30.26
N ILE A 12 25.43 -23.01 -29.76
CA ILE A 12 25.74 -22.82 -28.34
C ILE A 12 25.36 -21.40 -27.91
N VAL A 13 25.83 -20.37 -28.62
CA VAL A 13 25.51 -18.98 -28.33
C VAL A 13 24.01 -18.72 -28.42
N GLY A 14 23.34 -19.22 -29.46
CA GLY A 14 21.89 -19.08 -29.63
C GLY A 14 21.10 -19.72 -28.48
N SER A 15 21.53 -20.90 -28.02
CA SER A 15 20.88 -21.59 -26.89
C SER A 15 21.05 -20.84 -25.56
N ILE A 16 22.23 -20.26 -25.31
CA ILE A 16 22.50 -19.45 -24.12
C ILE A 16 21.66 -18.17 -24.14
N LEU A 17 21.63 -17.46 -25.27
CA LEU A 17 20.83 -16.24 -25.41
C LEU A 17 19.34 -16.51 -25.21
N LEU A 18 18.83 -17.61 -25.76
CA LEU A 18 17.44 -18.02 -25.56
C LEU A 18 17.15 -18.34 -24.08
N ALA A 19 18.05 -19.05 -23.40
CA ALA A 19 17.93 -19.33 -21.97
C ALA A 19 17.93 -18.05 -21.12
N CYS A 20 18.82 -17.10 -21.41
CA CYS A 20 18.85 -15.80 -20.73
C CYS A 20 17.57 -14.99 -20.97
N PHE A 21 17.08 -14.97 -22.21
CA PHE A 21 15.87 -14.23 -22.57
C PHE A 21 14.62 -14.82 -21.90
N THR A 22 14.46 -16.14 -21.94
CA THR A 22 13.35 -16.84 -21.27
C THR A 22 13.39 -16.65 -19.75
N ALA A 23 14.57 -16.78 -19.13
CA ALA A 23 14.75 -16.49 -17.71
C ALA A 23 14.38 -15.04 -17.36
N HIS A 24 14.75 -14.07 -18.21
CA HIS A 24 14.40 -12.67 -18.02
C HIS A 24 12.88 -12.43 -18.09
N LEU A 25 12.20 -13.00 -19.09
CA LEU A 25 10.74 -12.92 -19.20
C LEU A 25 10.04 -13.56 -17.99
N PHE A 26 10.51 -14.74 -17.57
CA PHE A 26 9.96 -15.46 -16.43
C PHE A 26 10.16 -14.66 -15.13
N TRP A 27 11.35 -14.09 -14.92
CA TRP A 27 11.62 -13.22 -13.78
C TRP A 27 10.71 -11.99 -13.76
N ARG A 28 10.52 -11.32 -14.90
CA ARG A 28 9.59 -10.17 -15.00
C ARG A 28 8.15 -10.56 -14.68
N HIS A 29 7.69 -11.69 -15.21
CA HIS A 29 6.35 -12.22 -14.94
C HIS A 29 6.17 -12.53 -13.44
N PHE A 30 7.14 -13.21 -12.84
CA PHE A 30 7.10 -13.59 -11.43
C PHE A 30 7.09 -12.36 -10.52
N GLN A 31 7.92 -11.34 -10.81
CA GLN A 31 7.91 -10.08 -10.07
C GLN A 31 6.57 -9.35 -10.18
N LYS A 32 5.95 -9.32 -11.37
CA LYS A 32 4.61 -8.73 -11.55
C LYS A 32 3.57 -9.47 -10.72
N THR A 33 3.56 -10.79 -10.79
CA THR A 33 2.62 -11.65 -10.06
C THR A 33 2.74 -11.45 -8.55
N ARG A 34 3.97 -11.41 -8.02
CA ARG A 34 4.21 -11.16 -6.59
C ARG A 34 3.69 -9.80 -6.13
N ARG A 35 3.86 -8.76 -6.94
CA ARG A 35 3.34 -7.42 -6.63
C ARG A 35 1.83 -7.38 -6.60
N LEU A 36 1.16 -8.02 -7.58
CA LEU A 36 -0.30 -8.12 -7.62
C LEU A 36 -0.83 -8.88 -6.39
N ASN A 37 -0.26 -10.04 -6.08
CA ASN A 37 -0.67 -10.82 -4.90
C ASN A 37 -0.48 -10.04 -3.59
N ALA A 38 0.60 -9.26 -3.47
CA ALA A 38 0.84 -8.41 -2.30
C ALA A 38 -0.16 -7.24 -2.22
N ALA A 39 -0.52 -6.64 -3.36
CA ALA A 39 -1.53 -5.58 -3.44
C ALA A 39 -2.93 -6.10 -3.08
N ASP A 40 -3.30 -7.26 -3.60
CA ASP A 40 -4.56 -7.94 -3.28
C ASP A 40 -4.63 -8.28 -1.79
N LYS A 41 -3.56 -8.84 -1.22
CA LYS A 41 -3.48 -9.13 0.22
C LYS A 41 -3.63 -7.85 1.06
N PHE A 42 -2.91 -6.79 0.71
CA PHE A 42 -2.97 -5.51 1.44
C PHE A 42 -4.38 -4.88 1.38
N SER A 43 -4.95 -4.77 0.19
CA SER A 43 -6.31 -4.23 0.00
C SER A 43 -7.38 -5.04 0.75
N GLN A 44 -7.28 -6.38 0.72
CA GLN A 44 -8.17 -7.26 1.49
C GLN A 44 -8.06 -7.01 3.00
N ILE A 45 -6.85 -6.82 3.54
CA ILE A 45 -6.65 -6.48 4.96
C ILE A 45 -7.32 -5.14 5.27
N ILE A 46 -7.10 -4.10 4.45
CA ILE A 46 -7.73 -2.78 4.63
C ILE A 46 -9.26 -2.89 4.63
N HIS A 47 -9.85 -3.61 3.68
CA HIS A 47 -11.29 -3.79 3.59
C HIS A 47 -11.86 -4.61 4.75
N THR A 48 -11.12 -5.61 5.23
CA THR A 48 -11.54 -6.45 6.36
C THR A 48 -11.49 -5.66 7.66
N GLU A 49 -10.37 -4.99 7.93
CA GLU A 49 -10.17 -4.23 9.15
C GLU A 49 -11.12 -3.03 9.22
N PHE A 50 -11.36 -2.34 8.12
CA PHE A 50 -12.26 -1.19 8.09
C PHE A 50 -13.68 -1.53 7.65
N LYS A 51 -14.10 -2.80 7.73
CA LYS A 51 -15.49 -3.18 7.46
C LYS A 51 -16.46 -2.34 8.31
N GLY A 52 -17.39 -1.66 7.64
CA GLY A 52 -18.36 -0.74 8.27
C GLY A 52 -17.86 0.69 8.46
N LEU A 53 -16.56 0.97 8.29
CA LEU A 53 -15.99 2.32 8.22
C LEU A 53 -15.59 2.72 6.78
N TYR A 54 -15.23 1.75 5.95
CA TYR A 54 -14.83 1.92 4.55
C TYR A 54 -15.36 0.74 3.70
N PRO A 55 -15.72 0.95 2.41
CA PRO A 55 -15.76 2.23 1.68
C PRO A 55 -16.99 3.08 1.98
N ILE A 56 -18.04 2.48 2.55
CA ILE A 56 -19.26 3.17 2.97
C ILE A 56 -19.32 3.09 4.51
N PRO A 57 -19.38 4.22 5.22
CA PRO A 57 -19.37 4.26 6.68
C PRO A 57 -20.77 3.94 7.23
N THR A 58 -21.07 2.65 7.45
CA THR A 58 -22.33 2.21 8.08
C THR A 58 -22.25 2.17 9.61
N ASN A 59 -21.05 1.99 10.16
CA ASN A 59 -20.78 1.80 11.59
C ASN A 59 -19.87 2.91 12.12
N TRP A 60 -19.99 4.12 11.57
CA TRP A 60 -19.26 5.26 12.09
C TRP A 60 -19.81 5.61 13.49
N PRO A 61 -18.97 5.83 14.51
CA PRO A 61 -19.44 6.17 15.83
C PRO A 61 -20.29 7.45 15.85
N GLU A 62 -21.36 7.47 16.64
CA GLU A 62 -22.22 8.65 16.80
C GLU A 62 -21.44 9.83 17.42
N HIS A 63 -20.59 9.53 18.41
CA HIS A 63 -19.68 10.50 19.00
C HIS A 63 -18.35 10.48 18.27
N SER A 64 -17.94 11.63 17.75
CA SER A 64 -16.76 11.73 16.90
C SER A 64 -15.43 11.50 17.63
N SER A 65 -15.40 11.59 18.96
CA SER A 65 -14.26 11.19 19.80
C SER A 65 -13.97 9.69 19.78
N ASP A 66 -15.00 8.87 19.53
CA ASP A 66 -14.94 7.42 19.72
C ASP A 66 -14.30 6.70 18.54
N ILE A 67 -14.06 7.41 17.43
CA ILE A 67 -13.33 6.85 16.29
C ILE A 67 -11.85 6.60 16.62
N VAL A 68 -11.23 7.43 17.46
CA VAL A 68 -9.80 7.34 17.80
C VAL A 68 -9.44 5.98 18.42
N PRO A 69 -10.13 5.49 19.47
CA PRO A 69 -9.83 4.16 20.02
C PRO A 69 -10.05 3.04 19.00
N VAL A 70 -11.05 3.14 18.13
CA VAL A 70 -11.31 2.15 17.07
C VAL A 70 -10.14 2.08 16.08
N LEU A 71 -9.61 3.23 15.66
CA LEU A 71 -8.47 3.29 14.73
C LEU A 71 -7.17 2.82 15.39
N ARG A 72 -6.95 3.16 16.67
CA ARG A 72 -5.80 2.66 17.44
C ARG A 72 -5.83 1.15 17.61
N GLN A 73 -7.01 0.56 17.83
CA GLN A 73 -7.16 -0.89 17.94
C GLN A 73 -6.75 -1.61 16.64
N LYS A 74 -7.06 -1.03 15.49
CA LYS A 74 -6.76 -1.59 14.15
C LYS A 74 -5.32 -1.34 13.71
N PHE A 75 -4.65 -0.37 14.34
CA PHE A 75 -3.33 0.07 13.92
C PHE A 75 -2.26 -1.04 13.80
N PRO A 76 -2.10 -1.98 14.76
CA PRO A 76 -1.03 -2.97 14.68
C PRO A 76 -1.11 -3.82 13.40
N ILE A 77 -2.31 -4.26 13.05
CA ILE A 77 -2.59 -5.07 11.85
C ILE A 77 -2.27 -4.26 10.59
N LEU A 78 -2.70 -3.00 10.55
CA LEU A 78 -2.43 -2.11 9.42
C LEU A 78 -0.94 -1.80 9.27
N SER A 79 -0.25 -1.52 10.38
CA SER A 79 1.19 -1.23 10.37
C SER A 79 1.99 -2.42 9.86
N GLU A 80 1.60 -3.64 10.21
CA GLU A 80 2.20 -4.86 9.68
C GLU A 80 1.95 -5.00 8.18
N ALA A 81 0.69 -4.81 7.74
CA ALA A 81 0.32 -4.89 6.33
C ALA A 81 1.05 -3.84 5.47
N VAL A 82 1.18 -2.60 5.97
CA VAL A 82 1.95 -1.53 5.33
C VAL A 82 3.43 -1.90 5.24
N SER A 83 4.01 -2.43 6.32
CA SER A 83 5.41 -2.87 6.34
C SER A 83 5.68 -3.97 5.32
N GLU A 84 4.80 -4.98 5.24
CA GLU A 84 4.89 -6.06 4.26
C GLU A 84 4.76 -5.54 2.82
N TYR A 85 3.74 -4.72 2.56
CA TYR A 85 3.43 -4.23 1.23
C TYR A 85 4.45 -3.20 0.69
N SER A 86 5.05 -2.38 1.57
CA SER A 86 6.02 -1.33 1.20
C SER A 86 7.21 -1.83 0.37
N ARG A 87 7.56 -3.12 0.49
CA ARG A 87 8.63 -3.78 -0.26
C ARG A 87 8.32 -3.92 -1.74
N PHE A 88 7.03 -3.93 -2.09
CA PHE A 88 6.52 -4.17 -3.43
C PHE A 88 6.11 -2.87 -4.16
N VAL A 89 5.95 -1.78 -3.43
CA VAL A 89 5.58 -0.46 -3.98
C VAL A 89 6.75 0.16 -4.74
N LYS A 90 6.44 0.73 -5.92
CA LYS A 90 7.42 1.47 -6.74
C LYS A 90 7.76 2.82 -6.12
N ASP A 91 6.75 3.64 -5.86
CA ASP A 91 6.89 4.95 -5.21
C ASP A 91 6.79 4.80 -3.68
N LYS A 92 7.92 4.41 -3.07
CA LYS A 92 8.01 4.21 -1.62
C LYS A 92 7.77 5.49 -0.83
N LYS A 93 8.22 6.64 -1.35
CA LYS A 93 8.10 7.93 -0.66
C LYS A 93 6.65 8.39 -0.64
N GLY A 94 5.96 8.32 -1.78
CA GLY A 94 4.55 8.68 -1.84
C GLY A 94 3.68 7.72 -1.03
N PHE A 95 3.97 6.41 -1.04
CA PHE A 95 3.25 5.46 -0.20
C PHE A 95 3.45 5.71 1.29
N GLN A 96 4.69 5.98 1.71
CA GLN A 96 4.99 6.39 3.09
C GLN A 96 4.26 7.68 3.46
N SER A 97 4.25 8.68 2.57
CA SER A 97 3.51 9.93 2.78
C SER A 97 2.00 9.69 2.90
N ALA A 98 1.41 8.80 2.09
CA ALA A 98 0.01 8.42 2.22
C ALA A 98 -0.28 7.72 3.56
N TRP A 99 0.63 6.90 4.04
CA TRP A 99 0.55 6.28 5.36
C TRP A 99 0.66 7.31 6.49
N ASP A 100 1.55 8.28 6.37
CA ASP A 100 1.71 9.36 7.35
C ASP A 100 0.47 10.25 7.40
N LEU A 101 -0.10 10.61 6.25
CA LEU A 101 -1.37 11.35 6.18
C LEU A 101 -2.51 10.58 6.86
N TYR A 102 -2.56 9.26 6.70
CA TYR A 102 -3.52 8.45 7.42
C TYR A 102 -3.33 8.54 8.95
N ARG A 103 -2.08 8.47 9.43
CA ARG A 103 -1.71 8.39 10.85
C ARG A 103 -1.68 9.71 11.61
N PHE A 104 -1.43 10.82 10.92
CA PHE A 104 -1.09 12.11 11.53
C PHE A 104 -1.81 13.30 10.85
N GLY A 105 -2.45 13.09 9.71
CA GLY A 105 -2.93 14.19 8.86
C GLY A 105 -1.76 15.00 8.29
N ASP A 106 -1.98 16.29 8.06
CA ASP A 106 -0.95 17.22 7.55
C ASP A 106 0.04 17.70 8.65
N LYS A 107 -0.05 17.17 9.87
CA LYS A 107 0.83 17.54 10.97
C LYS A 107 2.17 16.82 10.86
N ASP A 108 3.25 17.58 10.89
CA ASP A 108 4.59 17.02 11.02
C ASP A 108 4.79 16.49 12.45
N THR A 109 4.84 15.17 12.60
CA THR A 109 5.02 14.51 13.90
C THR A 109 6.36 13.78 13.94
N ALA A 110 7.40 14.53 14.31
CA ALA A 110 8.75 14.01 14.52
C ALA A 110 8.84 12.85 15.53
N ASN A 111 7.80 12.63 16.35
CA ASN A 111 7.80 11.69 17.46
C ASN A 111 7.10 10.34 17.17
N GLY A 112 6.56 10.14 15.96
CA GLY A 112 5.94 8.87 15.56
C GLY A 112 4.65 8.47 16.31
N GLN A 113 4.10 9.38 17.12
CA GLN A 113 2.89 9.15 17.91
C GLN A 113 1.64 9.36 17.04
N GLN A 114 0.77 8.34 16.96
CA GLN A 114 -0.45 8.39 16.14
C GLN A 114 -1.40 9.51 16.59
N ASP A 115 -1.81 10.35 15.64
CA ASP A 115 -2.81 11.40 15.81
C ASP A 115 -3.94 11.23 14.78
N TYR A 116 -5.13 10.90 15.30
CA TYR A 116 -6.34 10.67 14.50
C TYR A 116 -7.33 11.84 14.62
N PHE A 117 -6.88 13.00 15.09
CA PHE A 117 -7.71 14.18 15.30
C PHE A 117 -8.44 14.64 14.02
N GLN A 118 -7.83 14.48 12.85
CA GLN A 118 -8.43 14.76 11.53
C GLN A 118 -9.71 13.93 11.24
N TYR A 119 -9.96 12.88 12.01
CA TYR A 119 -11.16 12.03 11.88
C TYR A 119 -12.19 12.28 12.98
N THR A 120 -11.94 13.18 13.92
CA THR A 120 -12.91 13.50 14.99
C THR A 120 -13.85 14.65 14.61
N GLY A 121 -13.65 15.30 13.46
CA GLY A 121 -14.44 16.46 13.05
C GLY A 121 -14.30 17.67 13.99
N ALA A 122 -13.39 17.60 14.96
CA ALA A 122 -13.05 18.74 15.81
C ALA A 122 -12.14 19.68 15.02
N TYR A 123 -12.50 20.95 14.97
CA TYR A 123 -11.71 22.02 14.35
C TYR A 123 -11.46 23.13 15.37
N PHE A 124 -10.30 23.77 15.23
CA PHE A 124 -9.87 24.84 16.14
C PHE A 124 -10.23 26.24 15.61
N ASP A 125 -10.68 26.37 14.36
CA ASP A 125 -11.02 27.65 13.72
C ASP A 125 -12.48 27.70 13.30
N ASN A 126 -13.02 28.92 13.14
CA ASN A 126 -14.42 29.23 12.77
C ASN A 126 -14.84 28.80 11.34
N GLU A 127 -14.14 27.84 10.74
CA GLU A 127 -14.52 27.22 9.48
C GLU A 127 -15.34 25.96 9.73
N GLU A 128 -16.25 25.62 8.80
CA GLU A 128 -17.04 24.41 8.90
C GLU A 128 -16.10 23.18 8.86
N PRO A 129 -16.11 22.33 9.90
CA PRO A 129 -15.19 21.21 9.95
C PRO A 129 -15.41 20.28 8.74
N PRO A 130 -14.34 19.85 8.05
CA PRO A 130 -14.45 18.89 6.98
C PRO A 130 -15.06 17.60 7.53
N ASN A 131 -15.99 17.02 6.76
CA ASN A 131 -16.65 15.78 7.15
C ASN A 131 -15.60 14.68 7.42
N PRO A 132 -15.49 14.17 8.66
CA PRO A 132 -14.42 13.25 9.04
C PRO A 132 -14.45 11.92 8.28
N GLN A 133 -15.65 11.45 7.92
CA GLN A 133 -15.82 10.25 7.10
C GLN A 133 -15.24 10.44 5.70
N LYS A 134 -15.44 11.63 5.11
CA LYS A 134 -14.87 11.97 3.79
C LYS A 134 -13.34 12.06 3.86
N VAL A 135 -12.79 12.67 4.92
CA VAL A 135 -11.33 12.74 5.13
C VAL A 135 -10.74 11.35 5.31
N PHE A 136 -11.35 10.52 6.15
CA PHE A 136 -10.96 9.13 6.35
C PHE A 136 -10.98 8.35 5.03
N LYS A 137 -12.10 8.40 4.31
CA LYS A 137 -12.23 7.73 3.00
C LYS A 137 -11.14 8.18 2.04
N LYS A 138 -10.90 9.50 1.93
CA LYS A 138 -9.86 10.06 1.05
C LYS A 138 -8.47 9.53 1.40
N ASN A 139 -8.13 9.44 2.68
CA ASN A 139 -6.82 8.95 3.12
C ASN A 139 -6.66 7.45 2.86
N ILE A 140 -7.71 6.65 3.08
CA ILE A 140 -7.71 5.23 2.74
C ILE A 140 -7.65 5.01 1.22
N ASP A 141 -8.42 5.76 0.43
CA ASP A 141 -8.36 5.73 -1.04
C ASP A 141 -6.95 6.07 -1.53
N ARG A 142 -6.28 7.05 -0.91
CA ARG A 142 -4.89 7.41 -1.25
C ARG A 142 -3.93 6.26 -0.99
N LEU A 143 -4.06 5.55 0.13
CA LEU A 143 -3.27 4.35 0.41
C LEU A 143 -3.54 3.23 -0.61
N LEU A 144 -4.82 2.98 -0.91
CA LEU A 144 -5.23 1.94 -1.87
C LEU A 144 -4.89 2.29 -3.32
N SER A 145 -4.70 3.57 -3.65
CA SER A 145 -4.27 3.97 -5.00
C SER A 145 -2.90 3.39 -5.39
N TYR A 146 -2.06 3.02 -4.41
CA TYR A 146 -0.81 2.32 -4.66
C TYR A 146 -1.00 0.83 -5.01
N CYS A 147 -2.17 0.28 -4.70
CA CYS A 147 -2.60 -1.07 -5.09
C CYS A 147 -3.20 -1.09 -6.50
N GLU A 148 -3.81 0.02 -6.91
CA GLU A 148 -4.45 0.14 -8.22
C GLU A 148 -3.40 0.34 -9.34
N LYS A 149 -3.35 -0.62 -10.27
CA LYS A 149 -2.72 -0.55 -11.59
C LYS A 149 -1.24 -0.13 -11.63
N THR A 150 -0.36 -1.13 -11.69
CA THR A 150 0.77 -1.12 -12.65
C THR A 150 0.81 -2.34 -13.55
#